data_AF-A0A0S3F134-F1
#
_entry.id   AF-A0A0S3F134-F1
#
_cell.length_a   1.000
_cell.length_b   1.000
_cell.length_c   1.000
_cell.angle_alpha   90.00
_cell.angle_beta   90.00
_cell.angle_gamma   90.00
#
_symmetry.space_group_name_H-M   'P 1'
#
loop_
_entity.id
_entity.type
_entity.pdbx_description
1 polymer ?
#
loop_
_entity_poly.entity_id
_entity_poly.type
_entity_poly.pdbx_seq_one_letter_code
_entity_poly.pdbx_strand_id
1 'polypeptide(L)'
;MARKKLSLRLPGKGSSDGDAANSEEIAAALALIETHGQRAGQALVDEAQAAIKARDDHRVLFLERVRVALLTIEPSSSAMRPQ
;
A
#
# COMPACT_ATOMS: atom_id res chain seq x y z
N MET A 1 0.22 45.03 4.64
CA MET A 1 0.26 43.99 3.58
C MET A 1 -0.61 42.82 4.00
N ALA A 2 -1.73 42.59 3.30
CA ALA A 2 -2.68 41.52 3.63
C ALA A 2 -2.24 40.18 3.01
N ARG A 3 -1.93 39.18 3.85
CA ARG A 3 -1.60 37.82 3.41
C ARG A 3 -2.89 37.11 2.96
N LYS A 4 -3.14 37.05 1.65
CA LYS A 4 -4.19 36.21 1.06
C LYS A 4 -3.84 34.74 1.30
N LYS A 5 -4.66 34.02 2.09
CA LYS A 5 -4.57 32.57 2.24
C LYS A 5 -5.07 31.92 0.94
N LEU A 6 -4.17 31.23 0.24
CA LEU A 6 -4.48 30.48 -0.97
C LEU A 6 -5.10 29.14 -0.56
N SER A 7 -6.42 29.04 -0.63
CA SER A 7 -7.14 27.78 -0.38
C SER A 7 -7.00 26.89 -1.61
N LEU A 8 -6.08 25.91 -1.55
CA LEU A 8 -5.95 24.88 -2.58
C LEU A 8 -7.11 23.89 -2.42
N ARG A 9 -8.15 24.02 -3.24
CA ARG A 9 -9.18 22.99 -3.38
C ARG A 9 -8.70 21.98 -4.40
N LEU A 10 -8.31 20.78 -3.96
CA LEU A 10 -8.05 19.66 -4.86
C LEU A 10 -9.41 19.12 -5.33
N PRO A 11 -9.70 19.09 -6.65
CA PRO A 11 -10.90 18.47 -7.15
C PRO A 11 -10.81 16.96 -6.92
N GLY A 12 -11.87 16.41 -6.31
CA GLY A 12 -12.03 14.99 -6.06
C GLY A 12 -11.77 14.17 -7.32
N LYS A 13 -10.84 13.23 -7.21
CA LYS A 13 -10.52 12.29 -8.27
C LYS A 13 -11.35 11.03 -8.05
N GLY A 14 -12.60 11.09 -8.51
CA GLY A 14 -13.35 9.89 -8.83
C GLY A 14 -12.77 9.29 -10.11
N SER A 15 -12.16 8.12 -10.00
CA SER A 15 -11.84 7.25 -11.13
C SER A 15 -12.11 5.82 -10.67
N SER A 16 -13.34 5.38 -10.92
CA SER A 16 -13.96 4.19 -10.32
C SER A 16 -13.50 2.84 -10.90
N ASP A 17 -12.49 2.81 -11.76
CA ASP A 17 -11.85 1.57 -12.26
C ASP A 17 -10.52 1.25 -11.55
N GLY A 18 -9.96 2.20 -10.80
CA GLY A 18 -8.74 1.98 -10.01
C GLY A 18 -9.00 1.48 -8.58
N ASP A 19 -10.25 1.54 -8.11
CA ASP A 19 -10.60 1.21 -6.72
C ASP A 19 -10.65 -0.30 -6.45
N ALA A 20 -11.10 -1.11 -7.42
CA ALA A 20 -11.18 -2.56 -7.25
C ALA A 20 -9.79 -3.22 -7.25
N ALA A 21 -8.90 -2.83 -8.17
CA ALA A 21 -7.50 -3.27 -8.17
C ALA A 21 -6.75 -2.70 -6.96
N ASN A 22 -7.03 -1.48 -6.50
CA ASN A 22 -6.46 -1.06 -5.22
C ASN A 22 -6.98 -1.92 -4.04
N SER A 23 -8.21 -2.43 -4.10
CA SER A 23 -8.81 -3.22 -3.02
C SER A 23 -8.13 -4.58 -2.82
N GLU A 24 -7.81 -5.31 -3.90
CA GLU A 24 -7.13 -6.61 -3.82
C GLU A 24 -5.69 -6.46 -3.31
N GLU A 25 -4.97 -5.46 -3.82
CA GLU A 25 -3.58 -5.17 -3.46
C GLU A 25 -3.48 -4.72 -1.99
N ILE A 26 -4.43 -3.91 -1.53
CA ILE A 26 -4.54 -3.50 -0.11
C ILE A 26 -4.89 -4.71 0.76
N ALA A 27 -5.82 -5.56 0.35
CA ALA A 27 -6.20 -6.76 1.11
C ALA A 27 -5.01 -7.73 1.24
N ALA A 28 -4.24 -7.93 0.17
CA ALA A 28 -3.03 -8.75 0.21
C ALA A 28 -1.94 -8.13 1.10
N ALA A 29 -1.76 -6.82 1.05
CA ALA A 29 -0.82 -6.11 1.92
C ALA A 29 -1.21 -6.21 3.40
N LEU A 30 -2.51 -6.06 3.71
CA LEU A 30 -3.04 -6.24 5.07
C LEU A 30 -2.84 -7.68 5.55
N ALA A 31 -3.15 -8.68 4.72
CA ALA A 31 -2.93 -10.08 5.07
C ALA A 31 -1.46 -10.39 5.35
N LEU A 32 -0.54 -9.79 4.60
CA LEU A 32 0.90 -9.90 4.86
C LEU A 32 1.29 -9.26 6.20
N ILE A 33 0.74 -8.10 6.53
CA ILE A 33 0.97 -7.43 7.84
C ILE A 33 0.39 -8.26 8.98
N GLU A 34 -0.81 -8.81 8.83
CA GLU A 34 -1.44 -9.66 9.85
C GLU A 34 -0.65 -10.95 10.08
N THR A 35 -0.16 -11.58 9.01
CA THR A 35 0.54 -12.87 9.08
C THR A 35 1.99 -12.72 9.54
N HIS A 36 2.69 -11.68 9.07
CA HIS A 36 4.14 -11.54 9.25
C HIS A 36 4.55 -10.33 10.10
N GLY A 37 3.62 -9.42 10.43
CA GLY A 37 3.87 -8.23 11.23
C GLY A 37 4.99 -7.37 10.65
N GLN A 38 6.01 -7.13 11.48
CA GLN A 38 7.20 -6.35 11.09
C GLN A 38 8.00 -6.98 9.93
N ARG A 39 7.78 -8.27 9.64
CA ARG A 39 8.46 -9.00 8.55
C ARG A 39 7.67 -9.01 7.24
N ALA A 40 6.51 -8.36 7.17
CA ALA A 40 5.67 -8.35 5.96
C ALA A 40 6.43 -7.90 4.70
N GLY A 41 7.30 -6.88 4.82
CA GLY A 41 8.14 -6.42 3.72
C GLY A 41 9.13 -7.50 3.24
N GLN A 42 9.73 -8.27 4.16
CA GLN A 42 10.64 -9.36 3.79
C GLN A 42 9.88 -10.53 3.15
N ALA A 43 8.72 -10.90 3.71
CA ALA A 43 7.88 -11.96 3.15
C ALA A 43 7.45 -11.66 1.71
N LEU A 44 7.09 -10.40 1.44
CA LEU A 44 6.76 -9.94 0.08
C LEU A 44 7.96 -10.07 -0.88
N VAL A 45 9.17 -9.74 -0.43
CA VAL A 45 10.39 -9.88 -1.24
C VAL A 45 10.69 -11.34 -1.53
N ASP A 46 10.58 -12.21 -0.53
CA ASP A 46 10.82 -13.65 -0.69
C ASP A 46 9.83 -14.25 -1.71
N GLU A 47 8.55 -13.85 -1.65
CA GLU A 47 7.52 -14.28 -2.59
C GLU A 47 7.77 -13.75 -4.01
N ALA A 48 8.17 -12.48 -4.14
CA ALA A 48 8.52 -11.90 -5.44
C ALA A 48 9.71 -12.62 -6.08
N GLN A 49 10.73 -12.98 -5.29
CA GLN A 49 11.85 -13.77 -5.76
C GLN A 49 11.44 -15.18 -6.21
N ALA A 50 10.50 -15.82 -5.50
CA ALA A 50 9.95 -17.11 -5.90
C ALA A 50 9.19 -17.00 -7.23
N ALA A 51 8.37 -15.96 -7.41
CA ALA A 51 7.64 -15.70 -8.65
C ALA A 51 8.57 -15.43 -9.84
N ILE A 52 9.65 -14.67 -9.65
CA ILE A 52 10.68 -14.44 -10.68
C ILE A 52 11.34 -15.77 -11.09
N LYS A 53 11.71 -16.61 -10.12
CA LYS A 53 12.30 -17.93 -10.40
C LYS A 53 11.33 -18.84 -11.17
N ALA A 54 10.04 -18.73 -10.87
CA ALA A 54 8.97 -19.44 -11.58
C ALA A 54 8.63 -18.83 -12.95
N ARG A 55 9.20 -17.67 -13.31
CA ARG A 55 8.87 -16.89 -14.51
C ARG A 55 7.39 -16.49 -14.58
N ASP A 56 6.79 -16.21 -13.43
CA ASP A 56 5.41 -15.73 -13.34
C ASP A 56 5.39 -14.19 -13.30
N ASP A 57 5.45 -13.59 -14.48
CA ASP A 57 5.49 -12.12 -14.63
C ASP A 57 4.22 -11.45 -14.11
N HIS A 58 3.06 -12.13 -14.19
CA HIS A 58 1.79 -11.61 -13.66
C HIS A 58 1.84 -11.50 -12.14
N ARG A 59 2.36 -12.53 -11.46
CA ARG A 59 2.50 -12.51 -10.00
C ARG A 59 3.53 -11.47 -9.56
N VAL A 60 4.63 -11.31 -10.30
CA VAL A 60 5.64 -10.27 -10.01
C VAL A 60 5.00 -8.88 -10.08
N LEU A 61 4.29 -8.56 -11.16
CA LEU A 61 3.62 -7.27 -11.32
C LEU A 61 2.56 -7.02 -10.23
N PHE A 62 1.84 -8.06 -9.81
CA PHE A 62 0.90 -7.95 -8.68
C PHE A 62 1.63 -7.63 -7.38
N LEU A 63 2.69 -8.38 -7.04
CA LEU A 63 3.46 -8.18 -5.81
C LEU A 63 4.15 -6.80 -5.76
N GLU A 64 4.53 -6.23 -6.90
CA GLU A 64 5.00 -4.85 -6.97
C GLU A 64 3.92 -3.84 -6.56
N ARG A 65 2.66 -4.06 -6.96
CA ARG A 65 1.56 -3.18 -6.55
C ARG A 65 1.18 -3.40 -5.08
N VAL A 66 1.23 -4.64 -4.58
CA VAL A 66 1.09 -4.95 -3.15
C VAL A 66 2.18 -4.24 -2.34
N ARG A 67 3.42 -4.17 -2.85
CA ARG A 67 4.50 -3.42 -2.20
C ARG A 67 4.17 -1.93 -2.08
N VAL A 68 3.62 -1.33 -3.14
CA VAL A 68 3.17 0.07 -3.10
C VAL A 68 2.05 0.23 -2.07
N ALA A 69 1.07 -0.66 -2.03
CA ALA A 69 0.00 -0.65 -1.04
C ALA A 69 0.53 -0.80 0.41
N LEU A 70 1.52 -1.67 0.62
CA LEU A 70 2.15 -1.87 1.94
C LEU A 70 2.87 -0.61 2.44
N LEU A 71 3.37 0.24 1.54
CA LEU A 71 4.00 1.52 1.88
C LEU A 71 2.98 2.65 2.12
N THR A 72 1.74 2.52 1.61
CA THR A 72 0.68 3.52 1.78
C THR A 72 -0.24 3.21 2.95
N ILE A 73 -0.31 1.95 3.39
CA ILE A 73 -0.94 1.56 4.64
C ILE A 73 -0.05 2.11 5.75
N GLU A 74 -0.44 3.25 6.31
CA GLU A 74 0.12 3.73 7.58
C GLU A 74 0.02 2.57 8.57
N PRO A 75 1.14 2.04 9.10
CA PRO A 75 1.06 1.12 10.21
C PRO A 75 0.35 1.92 11.29
N SER A 76 -0.86 1.50 11.67
CA SER A 76 -1.66 2.21 12.66
C SER A 76 -0.79 2.39 13.90
N SER A 77 -0.18 3.57 14.04
CA SER A 77 0.56 3.94 15.23
C SER A 77 -0.52 4.26 16.25
N SER A 78 -1.14 3.20 16.77
CA SER A 78 -1.85 3.22 18.04
C SER A 78 -0.80 3.29 19.16
N ALA A 79 0.09 4.27 19.06
CA ALA A 79 0.80 4.79 20.22
C ALA A 79 -0.11 5.87 20.78
N MET A 80 -1.06 5.45 21.63
CA MET A 80 -1.69 6.34 22.60
C MET A 80 -0.56 7.13 23.28
N ARG A 81 -0.43 8.42 22.95
CA ARG A 81 0.38 9.32 23.75
C ARG A 81 -0.38 9.55 25.06
N PRO A 82 0.20 9.28 26.24
CA PRO A 82 -0.42 9.69 27.49
C PRO A 82 -0.52 11.23 27.52
N GLN A 83 -1.67 11.71 28.01
CA GLN A 83 -2.00 13.13 28.15
C GLN A 83 -1.07 13.85 29.13
#